data_AF-A0A3B9VX69-F1
#
_entry.id   AF-A0A3B9VX69-F1
#
_cell.length_a   1.000
_cell.length_b   1.000
_cell.length_c   1.000
_cell.angle_alpha   90.00
_cell.angle_beta   90.00
_cell.angle_gamma   90.00
#
_symmetry.space_group_name_H-M   'P 1'
#
loop_
_entity.id
_entity.type
_entity.pdbx_description
1 polymer ?
#
loop_
_entity_poly.entity_id
_entity_poly.type
_entity_poly.pdbx_seq_one_letter_code
_entity_poly.pdbx_strand_id
1 'polypeptide(L)' 'ADAAGVDLVVEAVFEDLAVKTELWAELDRRAPATAILASNTSSISIDLLAAAVGLTPARKQASSQ' A
#
# COMPACT_ATOMS: atom_id res chain seq x y z
N ALA A 1 5.55 7.33 -9.40
CA ALA A 1 6.09 6.12 -10.07
C ALA A 1 5.04 5.54 -11.00
N ASP A 2 5.45 4.86 -12.06
CA ASP A 2 4.51 4.13 -12.93
C ASP A 2 4.27 2.75 -12.31
N ALA A 3 3.07 2.53 -11.77
CA ALA A 3 2.68 1.30 -11.08
C ALA A 3 1.61 0.52 -11.87
N ALA A 4 1.26 0.97 -13.08
CA ALA A 4 0.29 0.30 -13.93
C ALA A 4 0.89 -1.01 -14.46
N GLY A 5 0.13 -2.12 -14.35
CA GLY A 5 0.51 -3.41 -14.91
C GLY A 5 1.56 -4.21 -14.14
N VAL A 6 1.80 -3.89 -12.86
CA VAL A 6 2.67 -4.68 -11.99
C VAL A 6 1.87 -5.59 -11.06
N ASP A 7 2.43 -6.76 -10.74
CA ASP A 7 1.82 -7.72 -9.81
C ASP A 7 2.28 -7.51 -8.35
N LEU A 8 3.42 -6.86 -8.13
CA LEU A 8 4.01 -6.61 -6.82
C LEU A 8 4.66 -5.22 -6.78
N VAL A 9 4.37 -4.46 -5.73
CA VAL A 9 5.05 -3.22 -5.37
C VAL A 9 5.75 -3.41 -4.03
N VAL A 10 7.03 -3.04 -3.96
CA VAL A 10 7.80 -2.98 -2.73
C VAL A 10 8.10 -1.52 -2.40
N GLU A 11 7.55 -1.04 -1.31
CA GLU A 11 7.78 0.30 -0.78
C GLU A 11 9.02 0.31 0.13
N ALA A 12 9.95 1.22 -0.16
CA ALA A 12 11.19 1.42 0.60
C ALA A 12 11.57 2.91 0.67
N VAL A 13 10.58 3.78 0.92
CA VAL A 13 10.79 5.19 1.21
C VAL A 13 11.15 5.40 2.68
N PHE A 14 11.40 6.66 3.07
CA PHE A 14 11.77 7.04 4.43
C PHE A 14 10.85 6.41 5.49
N GLU A 15 11.43 6.06 6.64
CA GLU A 15 10.75 5.45 7.77
C GLU A 15 9.93 6.49 8.55
N ASP A 16 8.94 7.07 7.87
CA ASP A 16 7.98 8.04 8.39
C ASP A 16 6.55 7.58 8.04
N LEU A 17 5.66 7.57 9.04
CA LEU A 17 4.31 7.05 8.87
C LEU A 17 3.48 7.91 7.91
N ALA A 18 3.60 9.23 7.95
CA ALA A 18 2.84 10.11 7.06
C ALA A 18 3.31 9.95 5.61
N VAL A 19 4.63 9.91 5.39
CA VAL A 19 5.22 9.71 4.06
C VAL A 19 4.79 8.37 3.46
N LYS A 20 4.86 7.28 4.24
CA LYS A 20 4.45 5.96 3.75
C LYS A 20 2.95 5.89 3.49
N THR A 21 2.10 6.38 4.40
CA THR A 21 0.64 6.32 4.21
C THR A 21 0.16 7.16 3.03
N GLU A 22 0.76 8.31 2.77
CA GLU A 22 0.47 9.12 1.58
C GLU A 22 0.80 8.35 0.29
N LEU A 23 1.98 7.74 0.22
CA LEU A 23 2.39 6.90 -0.91
C LEU A 23 1.47 5.69 -1.07
N TRP A 24 1.11 5.02 0.03
CA TRP A 24 0.22 3.86 0.00
C TRP A 24 -1.16 4.21 -0.55
N ALA A 25 -1.71 5.37 -0.19
CA ALA A 25 -2.97 5.86 -0.76
C ALA A 25 -2.84 6.17 -2.26
N GLU A 26 -1.70 6.68 -2.72
CA GLU A 26 -1.41 6.86 -4.15
C GLU A 26 -1.31 5.52 -4.89
N LEU A 27 -0.58 4.56 -4.33
CA LEU A 27 -0.44 3.20 -4.87
C LEU A 27 -1.79 2.49 -4.95
N ASP A 28 -2.67 2.67 -3.97
CA ASP A 28 -4.02 2.12 -4.01
C ASP A 28 -4.76 2.55 -5.29
N ARG A 29 -4.64 3.82 -5.67
CA ARG A 29 -5.30 4.36 -6.87
C ARG A 29 -4.63 3.98 -8.18
N ARG A 30 -3.32 3.74 -8.19
CA ARG A 30 -2.52 3.59 -9.42
C ARG A 30 -2.19 2.14 -9.77
N ALA A 31 -1.96 1.29 -8.76
CA ALA A 31 -1.61 -0.10 -8.98
C ALA A 31 -2.88 -0.91 -9.31
N PRO A 32 -2.76 -1.97 -10.15
CA PRO A 32 -3.85 -2.93 -10.35
C PRO A 32 -4.44 -3.41 -9.02
N ALA A 33 -5.75 -3.63 -8.98
CA ALA A 33 -6.41 -4.11 -7.76
C ALA A 33 -5.88 -5.48 -7.30
N THR A 34 -5.33 -6.26 -8.22
CA THR A 34 -4.71 -7.57 -7.98
C THR A 34 -3.25 -7.48 -7.52
N ALA A 35 -2.63 -6.30 -7.60
CA ALA A 35 -1.23 -6.12 -7.20
C ALA A 35 -1.07 -6.21 -5.69
N ILE A 36 -0.03 -6.92 -5.25
CA ILE A 36 0.38 -6.99 -3.85
C ILE A 36 1.18 -5.72 -3.50
N LEU A 37 0.82 -5.07 -2.39
CA LEU A 37 1.59 -3.96 -1.84
C LEU A 37 2.35 -4.45 -0.60
N ALA A 38 3.67 -4.32 -0.61
CA ALA A 38 4.54 -4.72 0.48
C ALA A 38 5.40 -3.53 0.93
N SER A 39 5.67 -3.42 2.24
CA SER A 39 6.63 -2.44 2.78
C SER A 39 7.88 -3.14 3.29
N ASN A 40 9.04 -2.52 3.07
CA ASN A 40 10.32 -2.86 3.70
C ASN A 40 10.50 -2.22 5.10
N THR A 41 9.44 -1.64 5.67
CA THR A 41 9.50 -1.03 7.01
C THR A 41 9.99 -2.04 8.06
N SER A 42 10.74 -1.54 9.04
CA SER A 42 11.25 -2.33 10.17
C SER A 42 10.53 -2.01 11.48
N SER A 43 9.86 -0.86 11.56
CA SER A 43 9.34 -0.31 12.82
C SER A 43 7.89 0.17 12.79
N ILE A 44 7.31 0.35 11.61
CA ILE A 44 5.92 0.80 11.45
C ILE A 44 5.02 -0.43 11.32
N SER A 45 3.91 -0.44 12.06
CA SER A 45 2.92 -1.51 11.96
C SER A 45 2.33 -1.59 10.55
N ILE A 46 2.31 -2.79 9.99
CA ILE A 46 1.70 -3.05 8.68
C ILE A 46 0.20 -2.75 8.70
N ASP A 47 -0.50 -2.96 9.82
CA ASP A 47 -1.92 -2.65 9.94
C ASP A 47 -2.19 -1.14 9.80
N LEU A 48 -1.27 -0.30 10.32
CA LEU A 48 -1.38 1.15 10.17
C LEU A 48 -1.19 1.59 8.72
N LEU A 49 -0.28 0.94 7.99
CA LEU A 49 -0.11 1.18 6.55
C LEU A 49 -1.30 0.68 5.74
N ALA A 50 -1.82 -0.51 6.09
CA ALA A 50 -2.99 -1.11 5.44
C ALA A 50 -4.26 -0.26 5.62
N ALA A 51 -4.39 0.49 6.71
CA ALA A 51 -5.50 1.43 6.90
C ALA A 51 -5.51 2.59 5.88
N ALA A 52 -4.38 2.88 5.21
CA ALA A 52 -4.29 3.91 4.18
C ALA A 52 -4.74 3.43 2.78
N VAL A 53 -5.09 2.14 2.63
CA VAL A 53 -5.56 1.54 1.36
C VAL A 53 -7.02 1.07 1.46
N GLY A 54 -7.60 0.60 0.35
CA GLY A 54 -9.02 0.18 0.30
C GLY A 54 -9.97 1.23 -0.26
N LEU A 55 -9.46 2.27 -0.91
CA LEU A 55 -10.28 3.20 -1.71
C LEU A 55 -10.72 2.53 -3.03
N THR A 56 -9.94 1.57 -3.51
CA THR A 56 -10.28 0.71 -4.65
C THR A 56 -11.22 -0.41 -4.22
N PRO A 57 -12.48 -0.48 -4.71
CA PRO A 57 -13.48 -1.44 -4.24
C PRO A 57 -13.05 -2.90 -4.34
N ALA A 58 -12.27 -3.24 -5.36
CA ALA A 58 -11.75 -4.59 -5.57
C ALA A 58 -10.63 -4.99 -4.58
N ARG A 59 -10.00 -4.04 -3.86
CA ARG A 59 -8.93 -4.31 -2.88
C ARG A 59 -9.45 -4.50 -1.44
N LYS A 60 -10.74 -4.22 -1.18
CA LYS A 60 -11.36 -4.20 0.17
C LYS A 60 -11.49 -5.55 0.91
N GLN A 61 -10.68 -6.57 0.61
CA GLN A 61 -10.88 -7.93 1.15
C GLN A 61 -9.92 -8.36 2.28
N ALA A 62 -9.08 -7.48 2.84
CA ALA A 62 -8.05 -7.92 3.79
C ALA A 62 -8.22 -7.44 5.25
N SER A 63 -9.33 -6.78 5.61
CA SER A 63 -9.53 -6.23 6.95
C SER A 63 -10.67 -6.95 7.68
N SER A 64 -10.49 -8.25 7.91
CA SER A 64 -11.33 -9.03 8.83
C SER A 64 -10.48 -10.07 9.55
N GLN A 65 -9.64 -9.59 10.48
CA GLN A 65 -9.19 -10.34 11.65
C GLN A 65 -9.19 -9.39 12.84
#